data_AF-A0A067DXQ5-F1
#
_entry.id   AF-A0A067DXQ5-F1
#
_cell.length_a   1.000
_cell.length_b   1.000
_cell.length_c   1.000
_cell.angle_alpha   90.00
_cell.angle_beta   90.00
_cell.angle_gamma   90.00
#
_symmetry.space_group_name_H-M   'P 1'
#
loop_
_entity.id
_entity.type
_entity.pdbx_description
1 polymer ?
#
loop_
_entity_poly.entity_id
_entity_poly.type
_entity_poly.pdbx_seq_one_letter_code
_entity_poly.pdbx_strand_id
1 'polypeptide(L)'
;MTFQQNGNVCTFQGLQQPNLFPMTTKELLDVSGMSFFLQVVPTQYSYESTPHPADLKSLLTEFSHVFSTPISLPPPRTHDHQITLRPNQEPTS
;
A
#
# COMPACT_ATOMS: atom_id res chain seq x y z
N MET A 1 8.48 -14.27 -3.49
CA MET A 1 7.62 -14.92 -4.50
C MET A 1 8.50 -15.20 -5.72
N THR A 2 8.59 -16.44 -6.22
CA THR A 2 9.58 -16.83 -7.24
C THR A 2 8.88 -17.41 -8.47
N PHE A 3 9.32 -17.03 -9.68
CA PHE A 3 8.74 -17.44 -10.96
C PHE A 3 9.84 -17.64 -12.03
N GLN A 4 9.52 -18.36 -13.11
CA GLN A 4 10.43 -18.63 -14.22
C GLN A 4 10.11 -17.70 -15.40
N GLN A 5 11.13 -17.04 -15.96
CA GLN A 5 11.01 -16.24 -17.19
C GLN A 5 12.21 -16.51 -18.11
N ASN A 6 11.94 -16.99 -19.32
CA ASN A 6 12.94 -17.34 -20.34
C ASN A 6 14.05 -18.28 -19.82
N GLY A 7 13.70 -19.25 -18.98
CA GLY A 7 14.64 -20.19 -18.37
C GLY A 7 15.43 -19.64 -17.17
N ASN A 8 15.21 -18.38 -16.81
CA ASN A 8 15.79 -17.78 -15.61
C ASN A 8 14.78 -17.79 -14.47
N VAL A 9 15.23 -18.23 -13.29
CA VAL A 9 14.44 -18.16 -12.06
C VAL A 9 14.54 -16.74 -11.51
N CYS A 10 13.42 -16.01 -11.51
CA CYS A 10 13.29 -14.66 -10.99
C CYS A 10 12.58 -14.67 -9.64
N THR A 11 13.13 -13.99 -8.63
CA THR A 11 12.50 -13.88 -7.30
C THR A 11 12.15 -12.44 -7.01
N PHE A 12 10.87 -12.16 -6.76
CA PHE A 12 10.43 -10.91 -6.15
C PHE A 12 10.81 -10.93 -4.68
N GLN A 13 11.77 -10.08 -4.30
CA GLN A 13 12.23 -9.90 -2.91
C GLN A 13 11.31 -8.98 -2.08
N GLY A 14 10.37 -8.25 -2.72
CA GLY A 14 9.54 -7.25 -2.05
C GLY A 14 10.35 -6.04 -1.54
N LEU A 15 9.68 -5.10 -0.87
CA LEU A 15 10.36 -4.10 -0.05
C LEU A 15 10.75 -4.78 1.27
N GLN A 16 11.87 -5.52 1.27
CA GLN A 16 12.54 -5.75 2.55
C GLN A 16 12.86 -4.37 3.12
N GLN A 17 12.67 -4.15 4.43
CA GLN A 17 13.11 -2.91 5.08
C GLN A 17 14.48 -2.57 4.49
N PRO A 18 14.62 -1.46 3.75
CA PRO A 18 15.88 -1.21 3.10
C PRO A 18 16.84 -0.96 4.24
N ASN A 19 17.76 -1.89 4.48
CA ASN A 19 18.99 -1.65 5.21
C ASN A 19 19.88 -0.72 4.37
N LEU A 20 19.31 0.38 3.88
CA LEU A 20 19.99 1.46 3.21
C LEU A 20 20.62 2.28 4.33
N PHE A 21 21.80 1.86 4.71
CA PHE A 21 22.65 2.64 5.59
C PHE A 21 23.48 3.60 4.75
N PRO A 22 23.71 4.84 5.21
CA PRO A 22 24.67 5.73 4.58
C PRO A 22 26.03 5.04 4.52
N MET A 23 26.61 4.89 3.33
CA MET A 23 28.00 4.47 3.19
C MET A 23 28.93 5.63 3.53
N THR A 24 30.03 5.31 4.19
CA THR A 24 31.15 6.23 4.36
C THR A 24 31.91 6.40 3.05
N THR A 25 32.67 7.48 2.91
CA THR A 25 33.50 7.73 1.72
C THR A 25 34.51 6.61 1.46
N LYS A 26 35.01 5.95 2.52
CA LYS A 26 35.97 4.85 2.39
C LYS A 26 35.32 3.60 1.81
N GLU A 27 34.14 3.23 2.31
CA GLU A 27 33.38 2.09 1.80
C GLU A 27 32.98 2.28 0.34
N LEU A 28 32.67 3.53 -0.05
CA LEU A 28 32.37 3.87 -1.44
C LEU A 28 33.58 3.66 -2.38
N LEU A 29 34.79 3.99 -1.92
CA LEU A 29 36.02 3.87 -2.71
C LEU A 29 36.47 2.40 -2.88
N ASP A 30 36.08 1.52 -1.96
CA ASP A 30 36.37 0.09 -2.02
C ASP A 30 35.32 -0.72 -2.83
N VAL A 31 34.30 -0.08 -3.41
CA VAL A 31 33.32 -0.76 -4.26
C VAL A 31 33.94 -1.12 -5.60
N SER A 32 34.20 -2.42 -5.79
CA SER A 32 34.58 -3.01 -7.08
C SER A 32 33.35 -3.44 -7.87
N GLY A 33 33.20 -2.96 -9.11
CA GLY A 33 32.10 -3.32 -10.00
C GLY A 33 31.36 -2.10 -10.56
N MET A 34 30.20 -2.34 -11.17
CA MET A 34 29.34 -1.29 -11.73
C MET A 34 28.29 -0.87 -10.69
N SER A 35 28.26 0.41 -10.35
CA SER A 35 27.35 0.99 -9.35
C SER A 35 26.56 2.17 -9.93
N PHE A 36 25.47 2.55 -9.26
CA PHE A 36 24.66 3.72 -9.62
C PHE A 36 24.58 4.66 -8.41
N PHE A 37 24.71 5.97 -8.67
CA PHE A 37 24.42 7.00 -7.68
C PHE A 37 22.97 7.43 -7.81
N LEU A 38 22.22 7.39 -6.71
CA LEU A 38 20.85 7.90 -6.63
C LEU A 38 20.81 9.11 -5.71
N GLN A 39 20.38 10.25 -6.26
CA GLN A 39 20.07 11.43 -5.47
C GLN A 39 18.55 11.52 -5.30
N VAL A 40 18.08 11.35 -4.06
CA VAL A 40 16.68 11.62 -3.72
C VAL A 40 16.57 13.12 -3.41
N VAL A 41 15.97 13.88 -4.33
CA VAL A 41 15.62 15.27 -4.08
C VAL A 41 14.16 15.36 -3.64
N PRO A 42 13.86 16.10 -2.56
CA PRO A 42 12.47 16.39 -2.21
C PRO A 42 11.85 17.18 -3.37
N THR A 43 10.87 16.57 -4.03
CA THR A 43 10.06 17.23 -5.04
C THR A 43 8.84 17.85 -4.37
N GLN A 44 8.59 19.13 -4.66
CA GLN A 44 7.30 19.73 -4.36
C GLN A 44 6.34 19.24 -5.43
N TYR A 45 5.53 18.23 -5.11
CA TYR A 45 4.38 17.88 -5.94
C TYR A 45 3.43 19.08 -5.94
N SER A 46 3.47 19.91 -6.98
CA SER A 46 2.28 20.67 -7.34
C SER A 46 1.28 19.62 -7.78
N TYR A 47 0.22 19.42 -7.00
CA TYR A 47 -0.97 18.75 -7.50
C TYR A 47 -1.48 19.61 -8.66
N GLU A 48 -0.99 19.36 -9.88
CA GLU A 48 -1.75 19.59 -11.08
C GLU A 48 -2.99 18.72 -10.91
N SER A 49 -4.05 19.33 -10.38
CA SER A 49 -5.37 18.71 -10.32
C SER A 49 -5.77 18.48 -11.76
N THR A 50 -5.40 17.34 -12.31
CA THR A 50 -5.98 16.89 -13.55
C THR A 50 -7.48 16.81 -13.30
N PRO A 51 -8.30 17.57 -14.05
CA PRO A 51 -9.73 17.52 -13.86
C PRO A 51 -10.15 16.08 -14.09
N HIS A 52 -10.79 15.50 -13.08
CA HIS A 52 -11.22 14.11 -13.17
C HIS A 52 -12.20 14.01 -14.34
N PRO A 53 -12.24 12.88 -15.06
CA PRO A 53 -13.29 12.61 -16.03
C PRO A 53 -14.67 12.98 -15.48
N ALA A 54 -15.55 13.54 -16.31
CA ALA A 54 -16.84 14.08 -15.88
C ALA A 54 -17.68 13.06 -15.08
N ASP A 55 -17.58 11.79 -15.46
CA ASP A 55 -18.26 10.67 -14.79
C ASP A 55 -17.77 10.47 -13.35
N LEU A 56 -16.45 10.59 -13.13
CA LEU A 56 -15.85 10.50 -11.79
C LEU A 56 -16.20 11.71 -10.93
N LYS A 57 -16.29 12.90 -11.53
CA LYS A 57 -16.69 14.11 -10.80
C LYS A 57 -18.09 13.96 -10.21
N SER A 58 -19.02 13.40 -10.98
CA SER A 58 -20.40 13.16 -10.53
C SER A 58 -20.42 12.17 -9.36
N LEU A 59 -19.71 11.04 -9.50
CA LEU A 59 -19.61 10.02 -8.46
C LEU A 59 -18.97 10.56 -7.17
N LEU A 60 -17.85 11.28 -7.26
CA LEU A 60 -17.16 11.83 -6.10
C LEU A 60 -17.99 12.89 -5.38
N THR A 61 -18.82 13.64 -6.13
CA THR A 61 -19.75 14.61 -5.54
C THR A 61 -20.86 13.88 -4.77
N GLU A 62 -21.48 12.87 -5.39
CA GLU A 62 -22.55 12.06 -4.78
C GLU A 62 -22.08 11.37 -3.48
N PHE A 63 -20.88 10.79 -3.49
CA PHE A 63 -20.31 10.06 -2.36
C PHE A 63 -19.34 10.89 -1.50
N SER A 64 -19.38 12.22 -1.58
CA SER A 64 -18.52 13.13 -0.80
C SER A 64 -18.61 12.89 0.72
N HIS A 65 -19.78 12.48 1.20
CA HIS A 65 -20.03 12.16 2.61
C HIS A 65 -19.21 10.95 3.11
N VAL A 66 -18.80 10.02 2.24
CA VAL A 66 -17.99 8.84 2.60
C VAL A 66 -16.58 9.25 3.06
N PHE A 67 -16.07 10.36 2.53
CA PHE A 67 -14.74 10.89 2.86
C PHE A 67 -14.75 11.89 4.01
N SER A 68 -15.95 12.30 4.47
CA SER A 68 -16.09 13.21 5.60
C SER A 68 -15.88 12.49 6.93
N THR A 69 -15.39 13.19 7.95
CA THR A 69 -15.28 12.62 9.29
C THR A 69 -16.68 12.16 9.77
N PRO A 70 -16.87 10.88 10.13
CA PRO A 70 -18.17 10.41 10.59
C PRO A 70 -18.49 11.01 11.96
N ILE A 71 -19.64 11.67 12.07
CA ILE A 71 -20.10 12.34 13.29
C ILE A 71 -21.18 11.56 14.05
N SER A 72 -21.64 10.43 13.50
CA SER A 72 -22.75 9.64 14.02
C SER A 72 -22.42 8.16 14.06
N LEU A 73 -23.26 7.38 14.75
CA LEU A 73 -23.20 5.93 14.67
C LEU A 73 -23.45 5.45 13.23
N PRO A 74 -22.86 4.31 12.83
CA PRO A 74 -23.16 3.69 11.55
C PRO A 74 -24.66 3.41 11.38
N PRO A 75 -25.17 3.36 10.15
CA PRO A 75 -26.53 2.91 9.89
C PRO A 75 -26.78 1.52 10.50
N PRO A 76 -28.00 1.23 10.97
CA PRO A 76 -28.36 -0.09 11.45
C PRO A 76 -28.15 -1.11 10.34
N ARG A 77 -27.61 -2.28 10.69
CA ARG A 77 -27.44 -3.38 9.74
C ARG A 77 -28.82 -3.87 9.31
N THR A 78 -28.96 -4.21 8.03
CA THR A 78 -30.21 -4.75 7.46
C THR A 78 -30.53 -6.16 7.95
N HIS A 79 -29.52 -6.87 8.47
CA HIS A 79 -29.62 -8.24 8.92
C HIS A 79 -28.67 -8.47 10.10
N ASP A 80 -29.06 -9.42 10.94
CA ASP A 80 -28.20 -9.90 12.02
C ASP A 80 -27.27 -10.98 11.46
N HIS A 81 -25.96 -10.75 11.56
CA HIS A 81 -24.96 -11.72 11.15
C HIS A 81 -24.72 -12.68 12.32
N GLN A 82 -25.55 -13.72 12.41
CA GLN A 82 -25.34 -14.78 13.40
C GLN A 82 -24.17 -15.67 12.97
N ILE A 83 -23.26 -15.91 13.91
CA ILE A 83 -22.21 -16.92 13.74
C ILE A 83 -22.78 -18.24 14.24
N THR A 84 -23.14 -19.13 13.32
CA THR A 84 -23.65 -20.47 13.68
C THR A 84 -22.53 -21.31 14.30
N LEU A 85 -22.71 -21.71 15.55
CA LEU A 85 -21.80 -22.65 16.21
C LEU A 85 -22.01 -24.07 15.68
N ARG A 86 -20.94 -24.85 15.67
CA ARG A 86 -21.07 -26.30 15.49
C ARG A 86 -21.83 -26.88 16.69
N PRO A 87 -22.63 -27.95 16.50
CA PRO A 87 -23.30 -28.62 17.62
C PRO A 87 -22.29 -29.02 18.71
N ASN A 88 -22.70 -28.90 19.98
CA ASN A 88 -21.91 -29.30 21.16
C ASN A 88 -20.57 -28.54 21.31
N GLN A 89 -20.52 -27.28 20.91
CA GLN A 89 -19.38 -26.41 21.23
C GLN A 89 -19.68 -25.62 22.49
N GLU A 90 -18.86 -25.81 23.51
CA GLU A 90 -18.92 -25.06 24.76
C GLU A 90 -18.22 -23.69 24.61
N PRO A 91 -18.63 -22.67 25.37
CA PRO A 91 -17.91 -21.40 25.44
C PRO A 91 -16.47 -21.59 25.94
N THR A 92 -15.51 -20.92 25.32
CA THR A 92 -14.12 -20.88 25.80
C THR A 92 -13.96 -19.73 26.80
N SER A 93 -13.33 -20.00 27.95
CA SER A 93 -12.95 -18.98 28.95
C SER A 93 -11.58 -18.36 28.69
#